data_AF-A0A947WVY2-F1
#
_entry.id   AF-A0A947WVY2-F1
#
_cell.length_a   1.000
_cell.length_b   1.000
_cell.length_c   1.000
_cell.angle_alpha   90.00
_cell.angle_beta   90.00
_cell.angle_gamma   90.00
#
_symmetry.space_group_name_H-M   'P 1'
#
loop_
_entity.id
_entity.type
_entity.pdbx_description
1 polymer ?
#
loop_
_entity_poly.entity_id
_entity_poly.type
_entity_poly.pdbx_seq_one_letter_code
_entity_poly.pdbx_strand_id
1 'polypeptide(L)' 'PPEIWNYHIGGYQVLRKYLKDRKDRMMDDAPRYCRIVTALYKTIEIQKQIDNIYPEIEKNLVVF' A
#
# COMPACT_ATOMS: atom_id res chain seq x y z
N PRO A 1 3.57 -10.85 -1.94
CA PRO A 1 4.59 -10.33 -2.88
C PRO A 1 5.53 -9.34 -2.18
N PRO A 2 6.82 -9.24 -2.57
CA PRO A 2 7.78 -8.31 -1.95
C PRO A 2 7.31 -6.85 -1.97
N GLU A 3 6.65 -6.42 -3.04
CA GLU A 3 6.11 -5.05 -3.17
C GLU A 3 5.11 -4.69 -2.06
N ILE A 4 4.25 -5.62 -1.65
CA ILE A 4 3.25 -5.39 -0.59
C ILE A 4 3.93 -5.35 0.78
N TRP A 5 4.89 -6.25 1.01
CA TRP A 5 5.66 -6.27 2.26
C TRP A 5 6.46 -4.99 2.43
N ASN A 6 7.07 -4.50 1.35
CA ASN A 6 7.88 -3.29 1.33
C ASN A 6 7.05 -2.01 1.16
N TYR A 7 5.72 -2.08 1.20
CA TYR A 7 4.89 -0.89 1.07
C TYR A 7 4.98 -0.01 2.33
N HIS A 8 5.24 1.27 2.11
CA HIS A 8 5.41 2.26 3.17
C HIS A 8 4.32 3.32 3.15
N ILE A 9 3.89 3.73 4.34
CA ILE A 9 3.08 4.93 4.54
C ILE A 9 3.85 5.81 5.53
N GLY A 10 4.30 6.97 5.06
CA GLY A 10 5.32 7.75 5.77
C GLY A 10 6.59 6.91 6.00
N GLY A 11 7.18 7.00 7.19
CA GLY A 11 8.37 6.23 7.57
C GLY A 11 8.09 4.76 7.98
N TYR A 12 6.85 4.27 7.84
CA TYR A 12 6.46 2.96 8.34
C TYR A 12 6.20 1.95 7.24
N GLN A 13 6.90 0.82 7.30
CA GLN A 13 6.55 -0.38 6.56
C GLN A 13 5.30 -1.02 7.19
N VAL A 14 4.16 -0.94 6.50
CA VAL A 14 2.83 -1.11 7.11
C VAL A 14 2.65 -2.49 7.74
N LEU A 15 2.93 -3.55 6.98
CA LEU A 15 2.77 -4.93 7.46
C LEU A 15 3.74 -5.27 8.60
N ARG A 16 5.00 -4.83 8.49
CA ARG A 16 6.00 -5.02 9.53
C ARG A 16 5.63 -4.27 10.81
N LYS A 17 5.16 -3.02 10.71
CA LYS A 17 4.71 -2.25 11.87
C LYS A 17 3.52 -2.91 12.55
N TYR A 18 2.54 -3.37 11.78
CA TYR A 18 1.35 -4.04 12.34
C TYR A 18 1.71 -5.24 13.21
N LEU A 19 2.62 -6.10 12.73
CA LEU A 19 3.11 -7.27 13.46
C LEU A 19 3.99 -6.87 14.65
N LYS A 20 4.91 -5.90 14.48
CA LYS A 20 5.79 -5.41 15.55
C LYS A 20 4.99 -4.86 16.73
N ASP A 21 3.97 -4.05 16.47
CA ASP A 21 3.17 -3.39 17.49
C ASP A 21 2.26 -4.39 18.28
N ARG A 22 2.10 -5.60 17.75
CA ARG A 22 1.31 -6.70 18.34
C ARG A 22 2.16 -7.88 18.80
N LYS A 23 3.48 -7.71 18.79
CA LYS A 23 4.38 -8.69 19.39
C LYS A 23 3.95 -8.93 20.84
N ASP A 24 4.02 -10.19 21.27
CA ASP A 24 3.65 -10.64 22.62
C ASP A 24 2.14 -10.60 22.93
N ARG A 25 1.29 -10.45 21.91
CA ARG A 25 -0.18 -10.63 22.02
C ARG A 25 -0.60 -11.89 21.27
N MET A 26 -1.68 -12.53 21.75
CA MET A 26 -2.32 -13.61 21.00
C MET A 26 -2.89 -13.03 19.69
N MET A 27 -2.57 -13.67 18.56
CA MET A 27 -3.07 -13.24 17.25
C MET A 27 -4.50 -13.74 17.08
N ASP A 28 -5.45 -12.97 17.59
CA ASP A 28 -6.89 -13.24 17.57
C ASP A 28 -7.56 -12.85 16.24
N ASP A 29 -6.93 -11.99 15.45
CA ASP A 29 -7.53 -11.41 14.24
C ASP A 29 -6.64 -11.57 12.98
N ALA A 30 -6.33 -12.81 12.63
CA ALA A 30 -5.70 -13.14 11.34
C ALA A 30 -6.48 -12.59 10.12
N PRO A 31 -7.83 -12.61 10.08
CA PRO A 31 -8.60 -12.03 8.98
C PRO A 31 -8.35 -10.54 8.76
N ARG A 32 -8.18 -9.74 9.82
CA ARG A 32 -7.84 -8.31 9.68
C ARG A 32 -6.47 -8.11 9.05
N TYR A 33 -5.46 -8.91 9.42
CA TYR A 33 -4.15 -8.80 8.78
C TYR A 33 -4.26 -9.09 7.27
N CYS A 34 -5.00 -10.12 6.88
CA CYS A 34 -5.28 -10.42 5.47
C CYS A 34 -6.01 -9.27 4.76
N ARG A 35 -7.00 -8.64 5.41
CA ARG A 35 -7.70 -7.47 4.84
C ARG A 35 -6.74 -6.29 4.61
N ILE A 36 -5.77 -6.06 5.50
CA ILE A 36 -4.73 -5.04 5.31
C ILE A 36 -3.88 -5.38 4.08
N VAL A 37 -3.44 -6.64 3.95
CA VAL A 37 -2.68 -7.11 2.78
C VAL A 37 -3.48 -6.87 1.49
N THR A 38 -4.76 -7.21 1.46
CA THR A 38 -5.64 -7.00 0.30
C THR A 38 -5.83 -5.52 -0.01
N ALA A 39 -5.99 -4.67 1.00
CA ALA A 39 -6.10 -3.23 0.81
C ALA A 39 -4.83 -2.66 0.17
N LEU A 40 -3.65 -3.02 0.68
CA LEU A 40 -2.37 -2.59 0.12
C LEU A 40 -2.19 -3.07 -1.33
N TYR A 41 -2.56 -4.31 -1.62
CA TYR A 41 -2.54 -4.84 -3.00
C TYR A 41 -3.37 -3.97 -3.94
N LYS A 42 -4.62 -3.65 -3.55
CA LYS A 42 -5.52 -2.82 -4.35
C LYS A 42 -5.03 -1.38 -4.48
N THR A 43 -4.42 -0.82 -3.43
CA THR A 43 -3.79 0.50 -3.50
C THR A 43 -2.67 0.53 -4.54
N ILE A 44 -1.77 -0.45 -4.53
CA ILE A 44 -0.67 -0.54 -5.51
C ILE A 44 -1.21 -0.68 -6.93
N GLU A 45 -2.25 -1.48 -7.14
CA GLU A 45 -2.91 -1.65 -8.43
C GLU A 45 -3.47 -0.31 -8.95
N ILE A 46 -4.18 0.43 -8.10
CA ILE A 46 -4.75 1.74 -8.46
C ILE A 46 -3.65 2.78 -8.71
N GLN A 47 -2.61 2.82 -7.90
CA GLN A 47 -1.47 3.73 -8.11
C GLN A 47 -0.82 3.50 -9.47
N LYS A 48 -0.57 2.24 -9.85
CA LYS A 48 -0.04 1.90 -11.17
C LYS A 48 -0.96 2.36 -12.31
N GLN A 49 -2.28 2.27 -12.13
CA GLN A 49 -3.24 2.77 -13.12
C GLN A 49 -3.17 4.30 -13.24
N ILE A 50 -3.06 5.01 -12.11
CA ILE A 50 -2.90 6.47 -12.08
C ILE A 50 -1.60 6.88 -12.78
N ASP A 51 -0.48 6.23 -12.44
CA ASP A 51 0.84 6.51 -13.03
C ASP A 51 0.84 6.34 -14.56
N ASN A 52 0.04 5.41 -15.08
CA ASN A 52 -0.09 5.19 -16.53
C ASN A 52 -0.87 6.31 -17.24
N ILE A 53 -1.89 6.90 -16.61
CA ILE A 53 -2.73 7.93 -17.22
C ILE A 53 -2.21 9.36 -16.99
N TYR A 54 -1.44 9.57 -15.91
CA TYR A 54 -1.00 10.90 -15.48
C TYR A 54 -0.20 11.68 -16.54
N PRO A 55 0.76 11.07 -17.28
CA PRO A 55 1.59 11.83 -18.24
C PRO A 55 0.80 12.46 -19.39
N GLU A 56 -0.26 11.81 -19.85
CA GLU A 56 -1.13 12.36 -20.91
C GLU A 56 -1.94 13.54 -20.37
N ILE A 57 -2.49 13.40 -19.17
CA ILE A 57 -3.25 14.46 -18.50
C ILE A 57 -2.34 15.66 -18.21
N GLU A 58 -1.13 15.43 -17.72
CA GLU A 58 -0.15 16.49 -17.41
C GLU A 58 0.20 17.33 -18.65
N LYS A 59 0.44 16.69 -19.80
CA LYS A 59 0.71 17.40 -21.08
C LYS A 59 -0.45 18.30 -21.52
N ASN A 60 -1.69 17.87 -21.30
CA ASN A 60 -2.88 18.63 -21.67
C ASN A 60 -3.14 19.82 -20.72
N LEU A 61 -2.70 19.72 -19.46
CA LEU A 61 -2.95 20.73 -18.43
C LEU A 61 -1.82 21.75 -18.30
N VAL A 62 -0.56 21.34 -18.48
CA VAL A 62 0.60 22.23 -18.40
C VAL A 62 0.87 22.79 -19.79
N VAL A 63 0.22 23.90 -20.09
CA VAL A 63 0.51 24.71 -21.29
C VAL A 63 1.81 25.48 -21.02
N PHE A 64 2.89 25.09 -21.68
CA PHE A 64 4.12 25.90 -21.77
C PHE A 64 4.01 26.87 -22.96
#